data_AF-A0A7Y4WZ28-F1
#
_entry.id   AF-A0A7Y4WZ28-F1
#
_cell.length_a   1.000
_cell.length_b   1.000
_cell.length_c   1.000
_cell.angle_alpha   90.00
_cell.angle_beta   90.00
_cell.angle_gamma   90.00
#
_symmetry.space_group_name_H-M   'P 1'
#
loop_
_entity.id
_entity.type
_entity.pdbx_description
1 polymer ?
#
loop_
_entity_poly.entity_id
_entity_poly.type
_entity_poly.pdbx_seq_one_letter_code
_entity_poly.pdbx_strand_id
1 'polypeptide(L)'
;MEIVLLIIRLILFGVFAVAGISKLLDPKGSAKAMREFGTPEEFSKFFAYALPFAEIVFAICLLFTSMSWLGAVGALILLLSFIGGMIWQIAQGRAPDCHCFGQIHSEPVGKKSLIRNIVFALLALVLIGFGRSNQGLDLSNTSSEMLEILLILFLVVLGIVLLGYLIKLTDQQNEIVRRLGLLEFATGDVDPVTRNEAGDPSDGLPIGAPLPDFAIPDLGGKIVHFDHLLAGKKPFLFLFVGPQCAPCEELLPEMREWEGRLSDKLKFVFISHGEINPNKVKFGDAARTVLVEPKRDFAESVNAKWTPTALFVDADGNIASHIAAGDIAIRRLVEQIRTRDLNEDFIYFLGLNGHRRPNIGQAVAEFEVEDIEGRKITEKDLAGRTTLVAFSSPTCGHCAKLMGQIRAWESSQTPQDPRLIIFTDGKADEERKLGLRSPIIVDAGYKTAAKFGMRGVASAVLVNEKGIIVTEAAIGPDNIWALIGGR
;
A
#
# COMPACT_ATOMS: atom_id res chain seq x y z
N MET A 1 -24.25 -31.90 35.00
CA MET A 1 -25.17 -30.74 34.83
C MET A 1 -24.56 -29.48 35.45
N GLU A 2 -24.07 -29.53 36.69
CA GLU A 2 -23.44 -28.36 37.34
C GLU A 2 -22.19 -27.83 36.63
N ILE A 3 -21.33 -28.72 36.10
CA ILE A 3 -20.16 -28.35 35.28
C ILE A 3 -20.59 -27.61 34.01
N VAL A 4 -21.71 -28.01 33.39
CA VAL A 4 -22.22 -27.38 32.17
C VAL A 4 -22.69 -25.95 32.47
N LEU A 5 -23.40 -25.75 33.59
CA LEU A 5 -23.83 -24.42 34.03
C LEU A 5 -22.64 -23.51 34.37
N LEU A 6 -21.59 -24.07 34.99
CA LEU A 6 -20.33 -23.34 35.24
C LEU A 6 -19.67 -22.92 33.91
N ILE A 7 -19.52 -23.85 32.95
CA ILE A 7 -18.95 -23.54 31.63
C ILE A 7 -19.74 -22.43 30.94
N ILE A 8 -21.08 -22.50 30.95
CA ILE A 8 -21.94 -21.47 30.36
C ILE A 8 -21.72 -20.10 31.02
N ARG A 9 -21.64 -20.06 32.36
CA ARG A 9 -21.35 -18.82 33.12
C ARG A 9 -19.99 -18.24 32.75
N LEU A 10 -18.96 -19.08 32.64
CA LEU A 10 -17.60 -18.66 32.29
C LEU A 10 -17.50 -18.17 30.83
N ILE A 11 -18.20 -18.81 29.90
CA ILE A 11 -18.28 -18.36 28.49
C ILE A 11 -18.93 -16.97 28.43
N LEU A 12 -20.10 -16.80 29.06
CA LEU A 12 -20.80 -15.52 29.06
C LEU A 12 -19.99 -14.44 29.80
N PHE A 13 -19.33 -14.77 30.90
CA PHE A 13 -18.39 -13.88 31.58
C PHE A 13 -17.29 -13.41 30.63
N GLY A 14 -16.59 -14.31 29.94
CA GLY A 14 -15.51 -13.97 29.03
C GLY A 14 -15.98 -13.06 27.89
N VAL A 15 -17.12 -13.37 27.27
CA VAL A 15 -17.69 -12.59 26.18
C VAL A 15 -18.05 -11.16 26.63
N PHE A 16 -18.76 -11.02 27.74
CA PHE A 16 -19.20 -9.72 28.24
C PHE A 16 -18.04 -8.90 28.85
N ALA A 17 -17.08 -9.54 29.51
CA ALA A 17 -15.89 -8.87 30.03
C ALA A 17 -15.04 -8.31 28.89
N VAL A 18 -14.76 -9.10 27.85
CA VAL A 18 -14.02 -8.64 26.67
C VAL A 18 -14.80 -7.54 25.95
N ALA A 19 -16.11 -7.69 25.75
CA ALA A 19 -16.94 -6.67 25.11
C ALA A 19 -16.94 -5.34 25.89
N GLY A 20 -17.17 -5.39 27.20
CA GLY A 20 -17.25 -4.19 28.05
C GLY A 20 -15.89 -3.49 28.19
N ILE A 21 -14.80 -4.23 28.44
CA ILE A 21 -13.45 -3.66 28.53
C ILE A 21 -13.06 -3.02 27.20
N SER A 22 -13.31 -3.70 26.08
CA SER A 22 -12.95 -3.19 24.75
C SER A 22 -13.69 -1.90 24.41
N LYS A 23 -14.97 -1.77 24.79
CA LYS A 23 -15.76 -0.56 24.57
C LYS A 23 -15.37 0.58 25.51
N LEU A 24 -14.99 0.30 26.76
CA LEU A 24 -14.41 1.31 27.66
C LEU A 24 -13.07 1.85 27.16
N LEU A 25 -12.28 1.00 26.51
CA LEU A 25 -10.99 1.39 25.90
C LEU A 25 -11.14 2.18 24.60
N ASP A 26 -12.33 2.18 23.98
CA ASP A 26 -12.69 3.02 22.83
C ASP A 26 -14.09 3.68 22.98
N PRO A 27 -14.22 4.72 23.84
CA PRO A 27 -15.48 5.43 24.02
C PRO A 27 -15.96 6.16 22.76
N LYS A 28 -15.03 6.55 21.87
CA LYS A 28 -15.35 7.26 20.63
C LYS A 28 -15.98 6.32 19.61
N GLY A 29 -15.41 5.12 19.42
CA GLY A 29 -16.00 4.06 18.60
C GLY A 29 -17.35 3.61 19.15
N SER A 30 -17.47 3.48 20.47
CA SER A 30 -18.74 3.14 21.13
C SER A 30 -19.82 4.20 20.89
N ALA A 31 -19.50 5.49 20.99
CA ALA A 31 -20.44 6.57 20.69
C ALA A 31 -20.84 6.61 19.20
N LYS A 32 -19.89 6.34 18.30
CA LYS A 32 -20.16 6.24 16.85
C LYS A 32 -21.12 5.08 16.55
N ALA A 33 -20.88 3.91 17.12
CA ALA A 33 -21.78 2.76 16.99
C ALA A 33 -23.20 3.10 17.49
N MET A 34 -23.35 3.74 18.67
CA MET A 34 -24.67 4.12 19.18
C MET A 34 -25.45 5.02 18.21
N ARG A 35 -24.76 5.95 17.53
CA ARG A 35 -25.37 6.85 16.52
C ARG A 35 -25.80 6.09 15.27
N GLU A 36 -24.94 5.20 14.78
CA GLU A 36 -25.22 4.41 13.59
C GLU A 36 -26.42 3.48 13.81
N PHE A 37 -26.58 2.94 15.03
CA PHE A 37 -27.74 2.17 15.46
C PHE A 37 -29.00 3.01 15.77
N GLY A 38 -28.99 4.31 15.49
CA GLY A 38 -30.17 5.19 15.54
C GLY A 38 -30.41 5.91 16.87
N THR A 39 -29.45 5.87 17.80
CA THR A 39 -29.55 6.61 19.07
C THR A 39 -29.38 8.12 18.81
N PRO A 40 -30.26 9.00 19.35
CA PRO A 40 -30.11 10.44 19.21
C PRO A 40 -28.76 10.93 19.77
N GLU A 41 -28.21 11.99 19.18
CA GLU A 41 -26.84 12.41 19.44
C GLU A 41 -26.58 12.75 20.92
N GLU A 42 -27.56 13.31 21.61
CA GLU A 42 -27.51 13.66 23.04
C GLU A 42 -27.35 12.42 23.94
N PHE A 43 -28.00 11.31 23.57
CA PHE A 43 -27.95 10.04 24.33
C PHE A 43 -26.78 9.15 23.92
N SER A 44 -26.21 9.34 22.73
CA SER A 44 -25.10 8.51 22.22
C SER A 44 -23.88 8.53 23.15
N LYS A 45 -23.56 9.68 23.75
CA LYS A 45 -22.46 9.84 24.71
C LYS A 45 -22.76 9.16 26.04
N PHE A 46 -24.01 9.21 26.50
CA PHE A 46 -24.42 8.55 27.73
C PHE A 46 -24.33 7.03 27.59
N PHE A 47 -24.92 6.46 26.52
CA PHE A 47 -24.90 5.02 26.28
C PHE A 47 -23.50 4.48 25.94
N ALA A 48 -22.60 5.31 25.41
CA ALA A 48 -21.20 4.93 25.19
C ALA A 48 -20.46 4.56 26.49
N TYR A 49 -20.89 5.06 27.65
CA TYR A 49 -20.32 4.70 28.95
C TYR A 49 -21.23 3.78 29.78
N ALA A 50 -22.55 3.97 29.70
CA ALA A 50 -23.50 3.18 30.46
C ALA A 50 -23.55 1.70 30.00
N LEU A 51 -23.48 1.46 28.68
CA LEU A 51 -23.55 0.10 28.14
C LEU A 51 -22.32 -0.75 28.51
N PRO A 52 -21.07 -0.30 28.31
CA PRO A 52 -19.90 -1.09 28.69
C PRO A 52 -19.82 -1.35 30.20
N PHE A 53 -20.28 -0.38 31.01
CA PHE A 53 -20.39 -0.57 32.45
C PHE A 53 -21.39 -1.66 32.81
N ALA A 54 -22.58 -1.66 32.19
CA ALA A 54 -23.57 -2.71 32.38
C ALA A 54 -23.03 -4.09 31.95
N GLU A 55 -22.29 -4.17 30.83
CA GLU A 55 -21.66 -5.41 30.36
C GLU A 55 -20.67 -5.98 31.38
N ILE A 56 -19.84 -5.14 31.99
CA ILE A 56 -18.87 -5.57 33.02
C ILE A 56 -19.58 -5.98 34.30
N VAL A 57 -20.60 -5.23 34.74
CA VAL A 57 -21.38 -5.56 35.94
C VAL A 57 -22.03 -6.93 35.79
N PHE A 58 -22.70 -7.19 34.66
CA PHE A 58 -23.33 -8.49 34.43
C PHE A 58 -22.31 -9.63 34.25
N ALA A 59 -21.15 -9.35 33.64
CA ALA A 59 -20.04 -10.31 33.61
C ALA A 59 -19.62 -10.70 35.04
N ILE A 60 -19.37 -9.73 35.92
CA ILE A 60 -18.97 -9.99 37.31
C ILE A 60 -20.06 -10.76 38.06
N CYS A 61 -21.33 -10.40 37.88
CA CYS A 61 -22.45 -11.14 38.49
C CYS A 61 -22.46 -12.62 38.07
N LEU A 62 -22.06 -12.96 36.84
CA LEU A 62 -21.98 -14.35 36.37
C LEU A 62 -20.90 -15.18 37.10
N LEU A 63 -19.91 -14.56 37.75
CA LEU A 63 -18.90 -15.28 38.53
C LEU A 63 -19.41 -15.80 39.88
N PHE A 64 -20.45 -15.18 40.45
CA PHE A 64 -20.98 -15.57 41.76
C PHE A 64 -22.29 -16.33 41.59
N THR A 65 -22.40 -17.53 42.17
CA THR A 65 -23.63 -18.35 42.07
C THR A 65 -24.86 -17.58 42.54
N SER A 66 -24.74 -16.84 43.63
CA SER A 66 -25.79 -15.99 44.22
C SER A 66 -26.29 -14.88 43.29
N MET A 67 -25.44 -14.36 42.40
CA MET A 67 -25.76 -13.23 41.51
C MET A 67 -25.87 -13.62 40.04
N SER A 68 -25.47 -14.84 39.68
CA SER A 68 -25.39 -15.31 38.30
C SER A 68 -26.74 -15.31 37.58
N TRP A 69 -27.84 -15.55 38.30
CA TRP A 69 -29.18 -15.44 37.73
C TRP A 69 -29.49 -13.99 37.30
N LEU A 70 -29.12 -12.99 38.11
CA LEU A 70 -29.27 -11.57 37.74
C LEU A 70 -28.33 -11.20 36.58
N GLY A 71 -27.10 -11.72 36.60
CA GLY A 71 -26.14 -11.56 35.50
C GLY A 71 -26.68 -12.13 34.19
N ALA A 72 -27.30 -13.31 34.21
CA ALA A 72 -27.89 -13.95 33.04
C ALA A 72 -29.09 -13.19 32.48
N VAL A 73 -29.98 -12.68 33.37
CA VAL A 73 -31.10 -11.82 32.96
C VAL A 73 -30.59 -10.53 32.32
N GLY A 74 -29.61 -9.87 32.93
CA GLY A 74 -29.00 -8.65 32.39
C GLY A 74 -28.33 -8.89 31.04
N ALA A 75 -27.53 -9.95 30.92
CA ALA A 75 -26.88 -10.37 29.68
C ALA A 75 -27.91 -10.64 28.57
N LEU A 76 -29.01 -11.33 28.88
CA LEU A 76 -30.07 -11.60 27.92
C LEU A 76 -30.73 -10.31 27.41
N ILE A 77 -31.04 -9.37 28.31
CA ILE A 77 -31.64 -8.08 27.94
C ILE A 77 -30.72 -7.31 26.99
N LEU A 78 -29.41 -7.26 27.29
CA LEU A 78 -28.44 -6.59 26.44
C LEU A 78 -28.31 -7.27 25.07
N LEU A 79 -28.23 -8.61 25.03
CA LEU A 79 -28.15 -9.37 23.78
C LEU A 79 -29.40 -9.19 22.92
N LEU A 80 -30.60 -9.24 23.50
CA LEU A 80 -31.85 -9.05 22.76
C LEU A 80 -31.97 -7.62 22.21
N SER A 81 -31.56 -6.62 22.99
CA SER A 81 -31.52 -5.22 22.54
C SER A 81 -30.56 -5.05 21.36
N PHE A 82 -29.39 -5.68 21.43
CA PHE A 82 -28.39 -5.66 20.37
C PHE A 82 -28.86 -6.42 19.11
N ILE A 83 -29.46 -7.60 19.27
CA ILE A 83 -30.07 -8.37 18.17
C ILE A 83 -31.17 -7.57 17.48
N GLY A 84 -32.05 -6.90 18.24
CA GLY A 84 -33.09 -6.03 17.68
C GLY A 84 -32.51 -4.91 16.83
N GLY A 85 -31.47 -4.23 17.33
CA GLY A 85 -30.75 -3.21 16.57
C GLY A 85 -30.11 -3.75 15.28
N MET A 86 -29.49 -4.92 15.32
CA MET A 86 -28.92 -5.56 14.12
C MET A 86 -29.98 -5.91 13.08
N ILE A 87 -31.11 -6.50 13.50
CA ILE A 87 -32.22 -6.86 12.60
C ILE A 87 -32.81 -5.61 11.96
N TRP A 88 -33.01 -4.54 12.73
CA TRP A 88 -33.54 -3.28 12.23
C TRP A 88 -32.62 -2.66 11.16
N GLN A 89 -31.30 -2.67 11.37
CA GLN A 89 -30.33 -2.14 10.40
C GLN A 89 -30.27 -2.99 9.13
N ILE A 90 -30.26 -4.32 9.26
CA ILE A 90 -30.32 -5.24 8.10
C ILE A 90 -31.61 -5.00 7.30
N ALA A 91 -32.74 -4.79 7.97
CA ALA A 91 -34.03 -4.53 7.32
C ALA A 91 -34.05 -3.20 6.54
N GLN A 92 -33.24 -2.22 6.95
CA GLN A 92 -33.06 -0.94 6.27
C GLN A 92 -32.05 -1.01 5.10
N GLY A 93 -31.52 -2.20 4.78
CA GLY A 93 -30.48 -2.37 3.76
C GLY A 93 -29.13 -1.77 4.14
N ARG A 94 -28.91 -1.48 5.43
CA ARG A 94 -27.68 -0.90 5.96
C ARG A 94 -26.84 -1.99 6.63
N ALA A 95 -25.55 -2.04 6.35
CA ALA A 95 -24.61 -2.93 7.00
C ALA A 95 -23.54 -2.12 7.74
N PRO A 96 -23.91 -1.42 8.84
CA PRO A 96 -22.94 -0.66 9.63
C PRO A 96 -21.91 -1.59 10.28
N ASP A 97 -20.78 -1.04 10.69
CA ASP A 97 -19.74 -1.82 11.37
C ASP A 97 -20.20 -2.18 12.79
N CYS A 98 -20.31 -3.47 13.07
CA CYS A 98 -20.66 -3.96 14.40
C CYS A 98 -19.44 -3.88 15.32
N HIS A 99 -19.32 -2.83 16.14
CA HIS A 99 -18.31 -2.70 17.20
C HIS A 99 -18.59 -3.58 18.44
N CYS A 100 -19.05 -4.83 18.25
CA CYS A 100 -19.44 -5.74 19.34
C CYS A 100 -18.33 -5.95 20.39
N PHE A 101 -17.08 -5.93 19.93
CA PHE A 101 -15.87 -6.14 20.74
C PHE A 101 -14.91 -4.95 20.63
N GLY A 102 -15.44 -3.73 20.44
CA GLY A 102 -14.61 -2.55 20.15
C GLY A 102 -13.94 -2.64 18.77
N GLN A 103 -12.64 -2.37 18.70
CA GLN A 103 -11.83 -2.42 17.46
C GLN A 103 -11.23 -3.81 17.17
N ILE A 104 -11.40 -4.78 18.08
CA ILE A 104 -10.76 -6.11 17.96
C ILE A 104 -11.36 -6.92 16.81
N HIS A 105 -12.62 -6.66 16.43
CA HIS A 105 -13.27 -7.30 15.30
C HIS A 105 -14.40 -6.40 14.77
N SER A 106 -14.09 -5.59 13.75
CA SER A 106 -15.08 -4.82 12.99
C SER A 106 -15.46 -5.61 11.75
N GLU A 107 -16.65 -6.23 11.77
CA GLU A 107 -17.26 -6.82 10.58
C GLU A 107 -18.60 -6.12 10.32
N PRO A 108 -18.98 -5.93 9.04
CA PRO A 108 -20.30 -5.44 8.70
C PRO A 108 -21.37 -6.39 9.26
N VAL A 109 -22.47 -5.83 9.78
CA VAL A 109 -23.56 -6.64 10.34
C VAL A 109 -24.03 -7.66 9.29
N GLY A 110 -24.01 -8.96 9.63
CA GLY A 110 -24.34 -10.03 8.69
C GLY A 110 -24.91 -11.26 9.37
N LYS A 111 -25.22 -12.29 8.58
CA LYS A 111 -25.86 -13.53 9.06
C LYS A 111 -25.05 -14.23 10.15
N LYS A 112 -23.71 -14.21 10.05
CA LYS A 112 -22.80 -14.82 11.03
C LYS A 112 -22.84 -14.13 12.40
N SER A 113 -22.82 -12.79 12.42
CA SER A 113 -22.85 -12.03 13.68
C SER A 113 -24.21 -12.13 14.37
N LEU A 114 -25.30 -12.23 13.61
CA LEU A 114 -26.64 -12.50 14.14
C LEU A 114 -26.74 -13.89 14.79
N ILE A 115 -26.29 -14.95 14.11
CA ILE A 115 -26.29 -16.32 14.64
C ILE A 115 -25.48 -16.41 15.94
N ARG A 116 -24.29 -15.82 15.98
CA ARG A 116 -23.43 -15.79 17.18
C ARG A 116 -24.15 -15.18 18.38
N ASN A 117 -24.79 -14.03 18.21
CA ASN A 117 -25.51 -13.37 19.31
C ASN A 117 -26.76 -14.16 19.75
N ILE A 118 -27.46 -14.83 18.82
CA ILE A 118 -28.57 -15.74 19.15
C ILE A 118 -28.08 -16.90 20.01
N VAL A 119 -26.94 -17.50 19.68
CA VAL A 119 -26.34 -18.59 20.48
C VAL A 119 -26.05 -18.11 21.90
N PHE A 120 -25.45 -16.94 22.10
CA PHE A 120 -25.21 -16.40 23.44
C PHE A 120 -26.52 -16.10 24.20
N ALA A 121 -27.56 -15.63 23.51
CA ALA A 121 -28.87 -15.41 24.13
C ALA A 121 -29.50 -16.73 24.60
N LEU A 122 -29.36 -17.81 23.82
CA LEU A 122 -29.82 -19.15 24.21
C LEU A 122 -29.06 -19.66 25.44
N LEU A 123 -27.74 -19.45 25.51
CA LEU A 123 -26.95 -19.79 26.69
C LEU A 123 -27.40 -19.03 27.95
N ALA A 124 -27.74 -17.74 27.83
CA ALA A 124 -28.31 -16.97 28.93
C ALA A 124 -29.70 -17.49 29.36
N LEU A 125 -30.55 -17.88 28.40
CA LEU A 125 -31.85 -18.48 28.69
C LEU A 125 -31.74 -19.81 29.45
N VAL A 126 -30.73 -20.63 29.12
CA VAL A 126 -30.47 -21.87 29.87
C VAL A 126 -30.19 -21.54 31.35
N LEU A 127 -29.32 -20.58 31.65
CA LEU A 127 -29.04 -20.17 33.04
C LEU A 127 -30.28 -19.65 33.78
N ILE A 128 -31.14 -18.89 33.09
CA ILE A 128 -32.38 -18.37 33.66
C ILE A 128 -33.37 -19.51 33.97
N GLY A 129 -33.49 -20.48 33.05
CA GLY A 129 -34.41 -21.62 33.16
C GLY A 129 -34.11 -22.57 34.33
N PHE A 130 -32.83 -22.69 34.73
CA PHE A 130 -32.44 -23.47 35.91
C PHE A 130 -32.70 -22.74 37.25
N GLY A 131 -33.09 -21.47 37.22
CA GLY A 131 -33.58 -20.73 38.39
C GLY A 131 -32.51 -20.31 39.39
N ARG A 132 -32.87 -19.48 40.37
CA ARG A 132 -31.93 -18.87 41.34
C ARG A 132 -31.24 -19.88 42.26
N SER A 133 -31.84 -21.05 42.47
CA SER A 133 -31.36 -22.07 43.41
C SER A 133 -30.35 -23.04 42.81
N ASN A 134 -30.19 -23.09 41.48
CA ASN A 134 -29.31 -24.05 40.81
C ASN A 134 -28.50 -23.38 39.68
N GLN A 135 -27.36 -22.79 40.05
CA GLN A 135 -26.49 -22.04 39.13
C GLN A 135 -25.11 -22.71 38.94
N GLY A 136 -25.03 -24.02 39.17
CA GLY A 136 -23.82 -24.82 39.08
C GLY A 136 -22.88 -24.67 40.29
N LEU A 137 -21.63 -25.07 40.12
CA LEU A 137 -20.62 -25.07 41.17
C LEU A 137 -20.30 -23.66 41.69
N ASP A 138 -20.11 -23.54 43.00
CA ASP A 138 -19.72 -22.29 43.63
C ASP A 138 -18.19 -22.17 43.74
N LEU A 139 -17.64 -21.05 43.25
CA LEU A 139 -16.20 -20.80 43.23
C LEU A 139 -15.63 -20.55 44.64
N SER A 140 -16.50 -20.31 45.63
CA SER A 140 -16.10 -19.85 46.95
C SER A 140 -15.72 -20.96 47.94
N ASN A 141 -16.02 -22.24 47.65
CA ASN A 141 -16.09 -23.26 48.71
C ASN A 141 -15.45 -24.64 48.39
N THR A 142 -14.35 -24.74 47.62
CA THR A 142 -13.73 -26.07 47.35
C THR A 142 -12.19 -26.06 47.15
N SER A 143 -11.59 -27.23 47.41
CA SER A 143 -10.18 -27.66 47.57
C SER A 143 -9.13 -27.18 46.53
N SER A 144 -7.85 -27.37 46.87
CA SER A 144 -6.64 -26.91 46.16
C SER A 144 -6.62 -27.15 44.65
N GLU A 145 -7.23 -28.22 44.13
CA GLU A 145 -7.31 -28.49 42.68
C GLU A 145 -8.26 -27.54 41.93
N MET A 146 -9.31 -27.03 42.59
CA MET A 146 -10.22 -26.05 41.97
C MET A 146 -9.58 -24.66 41.87
N LEU A 147 -8.66 -24.37 42.79
CA LEU A 147 -7.89 -23.12 42.82
C LEU A 147 -6.89 -23.05 41.65
N GLU A 148 -6.34 -24.19 41.23
CA GLU A 148 -5.49 -24.30 40.04
C GLU A 148 -6.27 -24.03 38.75
N ILE A 149 -7.49 -24.58 38.62
CA ILE A 149 -8.34 -24.34 37.44
C ILE A 149 -8.74 -22.86 37.36
N LEU A 150 -9.08 -22.24 38.49
CA LEU A 150 -9.38 -20.80 38.58
C LEU A 150 -8.17 -19.94 38.24
N LEU A 151 -6.99 -20.31 38.70
CA LEU A 151 -5.73 -19.62 38.39
C LEU A 151 -5.40 -19.73 36.89
N ILE A 152 -5.56 -20.92 36.30
CA ILE A 152 -5.36 -21.13 34.86
C ILE A 152 -6.35 -20.29 34.04
N LEU A 153 -7.63 -20.28 34.43
CA LEU A 153 -8.64 -19.50 33.73
C LEU A 153 -8.37 -17.99 33.87
N PHE A 154 -7.95 -17.52 35.05
CA PHE A 154 -7.53 -16.15 35.27
C PHE A 154 -6.33 -15.78 34.41
N LEU A 155 -5.31 -16.65 34.32
CA LEU A 155 -4.14 -16.43 33.47
C LEU A 155 -4.48 -16.44 31.98
N VAL A 156 -5.44 -17.26 31.55
CA VAL A 156 -5.92 -17.26 30.15
C VAL A 156 -6.67 -15.97 29.84
N VAL A 157 -7.56 -15.51 30.72
CA VAL A 157 -8.27 -14.23 30.54
C VAL A 157 -7.28 -13.07 30.58
N LEU A 158 -6.34 -13.06 31.52
CA LEU A 158 -5.27 -12.07 31.60
C LEU A 158 -4.40 -12.09 30.34
N GLY A 159 -4.09 -13.27 29.81
CA GLY A 159 -3.36 -13.46 28.56
C GLY A 159 -4.10 -12.92 27.35
N ILE A 160 -5.43 -13.12 27.25
CA ILE A 160 -6.27 -12.57 26.18
C ILE A 160 -6.34 -11.04 26.30
N VAL A 161 -6.46 -10.50 27.51
CA VAL A 161 -6.46 -9.04 27.75
C VAL A 161 -5.09 -8.43 27.41
N LEU A 162 -4.00 -9.09 27.80
CA LEU A 162 -2.64 -8.68 27.43
C LEU A 162 -2.40 -8.77 25.93
N LEU A 163 -2.90 -9.81 25.26
CA LEU A 163 -2.82 -9.97 23.81
C LEU A 163 -3.61 -8.87 23.10
N GLY A 164 -4.81 -8.54 23.57
CA GLY A 164 -5.58 -7.40 23.08
C GLY A 164 -4.86 -6.06 23.33
N TYR A 165 -4.16 -5.92 24.47
CA TYR A 165 -3.34 -4.74 24.76
C TYR A 165 -2.11 -4.66 23.85
N LEU A 166 -1.45 -5.79 23.54
CA LEU A 166 -0.34 -5.85 22.58
C LEU A 166 -0.80 -5.51 21.16
N ILE A 167 -1.95 -6.02 20.72
CA ILE A 167 -2.58 -5.66 19.44
C ILE A 167 -2.91 -4.16 19.40
N LYS A 168 -3.42 -3.61 20.51
CA LYS A 168 -3.66 -2.17 20.68
C LYS A 168 -2.36 -1.36 20.60
N LEU A 169 -1.24 -1.85 21.14
CA LEU A 169 0.05 -1.18 21.02
C LEU A 169 0.53 -1.14 19.55
N THR A 170 0.34 -2.22 18.78
CA THR A 170 0.61 -2.21 17.33
C THR A 170 -0.29 -1.22 16.58
N ASP A 171 -1.57 -1.11 16.92
CA ASP A 171 -2.46 -0.13 16.29
C ASP A 171 -2.16 1.32 16.72
N GLN A 172 -1.75 1.54 17.97
CA GLN A 172 -1.26 2.86 18.40
C GLN A 172 0.03 3.26 17.68
N GLN A 173 0.90 2.31 17.34
CA GLN A 173 2.05 2.59 16.48
C GLN A 173 1.62 2.92 15.04
N ASN A 174 0.58 2.29 14.51
CA ASN A 174 0.03 2.62 13.18
C ASN A 174 -0.59 4.03 13.13
N GLU A 175 -1.23 4.49 14.21
CA GLU A 175 -1.78 5.85 14.30
C GLU A 175 -0.69 6.91 14.56
N ILE A 176 0.37 6.58 15.31
CA ILE A 176 1.56 7.45 15.43
C ILE A 176 2.28 7.56 14.08
N VAL A 177 2.38 6.48 13.30
CA VAL A 177 2.89 6.50 11.91
C VAL A 177 1.99 7.35 11.00
N ARG A 178 0.66 7.31 11.16
CA ARG A 178 -0.25 8.21 10.44
C ARG A 178 -0.12 9.68 10.84
N ARG A 179 0.09 9.97 12.12
CA ARG A 179 0.30 11.34 12.62
C ARG A 179 1.70 11.86 12.31
N LEU A 180 2.70 10.99 12.22
CA LEU A 180 4.00 11.30 11.64
C LEU A 180 3.85 11.59 10.14
N GLY A 181 3.04 10.84 9.39
CA GLY A 181 2.71 11.17 8.00
C GLY A 181 2.02 12.54 7.83
N LEU A 182 1.26 12.99 8.84
CA LEU A 182 0.64 14.33 8.86
C LEU A 182 1.59 15.43 9.40
N LEU A 183 2.61 15.07 10.17
CA LEU A 183 3.71 15.98 10.55
C LEU A 183 4.75 16.10 9.42
N GLU A 184 5.07 15.02 8.70
CA GLU A 184 5.80 15.03 7.42
C GLU A 184 5.06 15.86 6.35
N PHE A 185 3.73 15.89 6.41
CA PHE A 185 2.89 16.77 5.58
C PHE A 185 3.03 18.26 5.94
N ALA A 186 3.45 18.60 7.16
CA ALA A 186 3.55 19.97 7.68
C ALA A 186 5.01 20.47 7.84
N THR A 187 5.97 19.57 8.02
CA THR A 187 7.41 19.86 8.08
C THR A 187 8.10 19.10 6.95
N GLY A 188 8.19 19.74 5.78
CA GLY A 188 8.93 19.24 4.63
C GLY A 188 10.44 19.31 4.84
N ASP A 189 10.95 18.51 5.78
CA ASP A 189 12.39 18.31 6.03
C ASP A 189 12.60 17.08 6.93
N VAL A 190 12.65 15.87 6.36
CA VAL A 190 13.43 14.73 6.86
C VAL A 190 13.71 13.77 5.68
N ASP A 191 14.98 13.42 5.49
CA ASP A 191 15.45 12.39 4.54
C ASP A 191 14.70 11.05 4.71
N PRO A 192 14.32 10.36 3.62
CA PRO A 192 13.77 9.03 3.73
C PRO A 192 14.88 8.06 4.15
N VAL A 193 14.82 7.62 5.41
CA VAL A 193 15.51 6.40 5.85
C VAL A 193 14.86 5.24 5.08
N THR A 194 15.59 4.73 4.08
CA THR A 194 15.21 3.58 3.26
C THR A 194 14.98 2.34 4.14
N ARG A 195 13.72 1.92 4.28
CA ARG A 195 13.37 0.57 4.72
C ARG A 195 13.57 -0.38 3.54
N ASN A 196 14.68 -1.12 3.56
CA ASN A 196 15.16 -1.94 2.44
C ASN A 196 14.44 -3.28 2.19
N GLU A 197 13.29 -3.59 2.80
CA GLU A 197 12.71 -4.96 2.65
C GLU A 197 11.20 -5.04 2.40
N ALA A 198 10.52 -3.91 2.19
CA ALA A 198 9.18 -3.90 1.61
C ALA A 198 9.04 -2.66 0.72
N GLY A 199 9.30 -2.82 -0.58
CA GLY A 199 9.12 -1.73 -1.56
C GLY A 199 7.68 -1.24 -1.62
N ASP A 200 7.48 0.02 -1.96
CA ASP A 200 6.15 0.60 -2.15
C ASP A 200 5.48 -0.09 -3.37
N PRO A 201 4.18 -0.43 -3.29
CA PRO A 201 3.36 -0.87 -4.42
C PRO A 201 3.52 -0.05 -5.72
N SER A 202 3.89 1.23 -5.57
CA SER A 202 4.02 2.22 -6.63
C SER A 202 5.47 2.47 -7.05
N ASP A 203 6.45 1.81 -6.41
CA ASP A 203 7.85 1.89 -6.83
C ASP A 203 7.99 1.32 -8.24
N GLY A 204 8.39 2.16 -9.19
CA GLY A 204 8.55 1.84 -10.60
C GLY A 204 9.83 2.42 -11.16
N LEU A 205 10.12 2.07 -12.41
CA LEU A 205 11.14 2.80 -13.17
C LEU A 205 10.68 4.26 -13.38
N PRO A 206 11.62 5.22 -13.39
CA PRO A 206 11.28 6.65 -13.50
C PRO A 206 10.64 6.99 -14.84
N ILE A 207 9.75 7.99 -14.85
CA ILE A 207 9.14 8.49 -16.07
C ILE A 207 10.21 9.04 -17.02
N GLY A 208 10.11 8.67 -18.30
CA GLY A 208 11.04 9.01 -19.36
C GLY A 208 12.18 8.00 -19.55
N ALA A 209 12.32 7.01 -18.66
CA ALA A 209 13.22 5.89 -18.91
C ALA A 209 12.71 5.03 -20.08
N PRO A 210 13.58 4.55 -20.98
CA PRO A 210 13.19 3.56 -21.98
C PRO A 210 12.68 2.28 -21.30
N LEU A 211 11.65 1.67 -21.89
CA LEU A 211 11.17 0.36 -21.43
C LEU A 211 12.24 -0.70 -21.71
N PRO A 212 12.57 -1.59 -20.75
CA PRO A 212 13.48 -2.71 -20.99
C PRO A 212 13.00 -3.59 -22.15
N ASP A 213 13.94 -4.02 -23.01
CA ASP A 213 13.61 -4.92 -24.12
C ASP A 213 13.19 -6.30 -23.60
N PHE A 214 12.34 -6.99 -24.36
CA PHE A 214 11.85 -8.32 -24.04
C PHE A 214 11.59 -9.15 -25.30
N ALA A 215 11.66 -10.47 -25.12
CA ALA A 215 11.29 -11.47 -26.13
C ALA A 215 10.41 -12.53 -25.46
N ILE A 216 9.09 -12.34 -25.50
CA ILE A 216 8.12 -13.16 -24.76
C ILE A 216 7.18 -13.86 -25.74
N PRO A 217 6.91 -15.17 -25.59
CA PRO A 217 5.96 -15.87 -26.45
C PRO A 217 4.53 -15.39 -26.23
N ASP A 218 3.75 -15.32 -27.31
CA ASP A 218 2.30 -15.18 -27.24
C ASP A 218 1.60 -16.52 -26.87
N LEU A 219 0.27 -16.51 -26.76
CA LEU A 219 -0.53 -17.71 -26.51
C LEU A 219 -0.43 -18.80 -27.61
N GLY A 220 0.07 -18.45 -28.80
CA GLY A 220 0.37 -19.37 -29.89
C GLY A 220 1.80 -19.92 -29.84
N GLY A 221 2.63 -19.45 -28.90
CA GLY A 221 4.05 -19.82 -28.78
C GLY A 221 4.98 -19.02 -29.70
N LYS A 222 4.48 -18.01 -30.42
CA LYS A 222 5.32 -17.15 -31.27
C LYS A 222 6.00 -16.10 -30.40
N ILE A 223 7.32 -16.00 -30.49
CA ILE A 223 8.09 -14.97 -29.78
C ILE A 223 7.76 -13.58 -30.33
N VAL A 224 7.39 -12.67 -29.44
CA VAL A 224 7.14 -11.26 -29.72
C VAL A 224 8.26 -10.44 -29.09
N HIS A 225 8.92 -9.63 -29.92
CA HIS A 225 9.96 -8.69 -29.52
C HIS A 225 9.37 -7.30 -29.34
N PHE A 226 9.84 -6.53 -28.35
CA PHE A 226 9.35 -5.18 -28.10
C PHE A 226 9.58 -4.24 -29.31
N ASP A 227 10.76 -4.31 -29.93
CA ASP A 227 11.11 -3.51 -31.12
C ASP A 227 10.08 -3.64 -32.26
N HIS A 228 9.54 -4.83 -32.46
CA HIS A 228 8.52 -5.07 -33.49
C HIS A 228 7.17 -4.46 -33.12
N LEU A 229 6.84 -4.36 -31.83
CA LEU A 229 5.63 -3.69 -31.37
C LEU A 229 5.75 -2.18 -31.58
N LEU A 230 6.93 -1.62 -31.26
CA LEU A 230 7.26 -0.20 -31.33
C LEU A 230 7.20 0.37 -32.75
N ALA A 231 7.51 -0.45 -33.77
CA ALA A 231 7.40 -0.06 -35.18
C ALA A 231 6.02 0.50 -35.60
N GLY A 232 4.97 0.18 -34.84
CA GLY A 232 3.62 0.72 -35.06
C GLY A 232 3.39 2.16 -34.59
N LYS A 233 4.36 2.83 -33.95
CA LYS A 233 4.30 4.23 -33.45
C LYS A 233 3.01 4.59 -32.72
N LYS A 234 2.49 3.66 -31.90
CA LYS A 234 1.34 3.89 -31.02
C LYS A 234 1.79 3.69 -29.58
N PRO A 235 1.29 4.47 -28.61
CA PRO A 235 1.50 4.21 -27.19
C PRO A 235 0.97 2.83 -26.78
N PHE A 236 1.46 2.33 -25.65
CA PHE A 236 1.09 1.04 -25.09
C PHE A 236 0.56 1.20 -23.66
N LEU A 237 -0.44 0.39 -23.32
CA LEU A 237 -0.79 0.10 -21.93
C LEU A 237 -0.45 -1.37 -21.66
N PHE A 238 0.62 -1.57 -20.90
CA PHE A 238 1.00 -2.89 -20.41
C PHE A 238 0.15 -3.23 -19.19
N LEU A 239 -0.45 -4.42 -19.18
CA LEU A 239 -1.25 -4.95 -18.09
C LEU A 239 -0.62 -6.25 -17.59
N PHE A 240 -0.02 -6.21 -16.40
CA PHE A 240 0.58 -7.36 -15.74
C PHE A 240 -0.51 -8.11 -14.97
N VAL A 241 -0.81 -9.33 -15.38
CA VAL A 241 -1.92 -10.16 -14.89
C VAL A 241 -1.47 -11.59 -14.60
N GLY A 242 -2.31 -12.39 -13.95
CA GLY A 242 -1.98 -13.78 -13.61
C GLY A 242 -3.16 -14.75 -13.78
N PRO A 243 -2.91 -16.02 -14.15
CA PRO A 243 -3.97 -17.01 -14.27
C PRO A 243 -4.63 -17.31 -12.92
N GLN A 244 -3.86 -17.33 -11.82
CA GLN A 244 -4.37 -17.52 -10.44
C GLN A 244 -4.69 -16.20 -9.71
N CYS A 245 -4.75 -15.06 -10.41
CA CYS A 245 -5.09 -13.76 -9.84
C CYS A 245 -6.62 -13.54 -9.85
N ALA A 246 -7.26 -13.61 -8.68
CA ALA A 246 -8.71 -13.36 -8.55
C ALA A 246 -9.11 -11.91 -8.89
N PRO A 247 -8.41 -10.85 -8.42
CA PRO A 247 -8.77 -9.48 -8.80
C PRO A 247 -8.62 -9.21 -10.31
N CYS A 248 -7.71 -9.91 -10.98
CA CYS A 248 -7.58 -9.83 -12.43
C CYS A 248 -8.83 -10.38 -13.12
N GLU A 249 -9.42 -11.46 -12.60
CA GLU A 249 -10.64 -12.05 -13.15
C GLU A 249 -11.84 -11.10 -13.03
N GLU A 250 -11.94 -10.37 -11.91
CA GLU A 250 -12.97 -9.36 -11.70
C GLU A 250 -12.82 -8.16 -12.67
N LEU A 251 -11.58 -7.76 -12.98
CA LEU A 251 -11.30 -6.61 -13.84
C LEU A 251 -11.35 -6.94 -15.35
N LEU A 252 -11.40 -8.22 -15.73
CA LEU A 252 -11.37 -8.66 -17.13
C LEU A 252 -12.44 -8.03 -18.04
N PRO A 253 -13.73 -7.92 -17.63
CA PRO A 253 -14.76 -7.33 -18.48
C PRO A 253 -14.44 -5.87 -18.86
N GLU A 254 -13.89 -5.11 -17.92
CA GLU A 254 -13.51 -3.71 -18.14
C GLU A 254 -12.26 -3.58 -18.99
N MET A 255 -11.26 -4.44 -18.76
CA MET A 255 -10.07 -4.49 -19.61
C MET A 255 -10.43 -4.72 -21.08
N ARG A 256 -11.40 -5.60 -21.35
CA ARG A 256 -11.93 -5.85 -22.70
C ARG A 256 -12.65 -4.61 -23.26
N GLU A 257 -13.45 -3.94 -22.44
CA GLU A 257 -14.11 -2.70 -22.86
C GLU A 257 -13.08 -1.61 -23.21
N TRP A 258 -12.07 -1.41 -22.36
CA TRP A 258 -11.01 -0.45 -22.58
C TRP A 258 -10.21 -0.76 -23.84
N GLU A 259 -9.81 -2.02 -24.06
CA GLU A 259 -9.12 -2.43 -25.28
C GLU A 259 -9.96 -2.14 -26.53
N GLY A 260 -11.27 -2.43 -26.50
CA GLY A 260 -12.17 -2.11 -27.60
C GLY A 260 -12.25 -0.60 -27.88
N ARG A 261 -12.52 0.20 -26.85
CA ARG A 261 -12.77 1.65 -26.98
C ARG A 261 -11.52 2.49 -27.23
N LEU A 262 -10.36 2.05 -26.77
CA LEU A 262 -9.10 2.80 -26.86
C LEU A 262 -8.13 2.24 -27.91
N SER A 263 -8.52 1.19 -28.67
CA SER A 263 -7.68 0.56 -29.70
C SER A 263 -7.17 1.52 -30.80
N ASP A 264 -7.91 2.59 -31.08
CA ASP A 264 -7.49 3.62 -32.02
C ASP A 264 -6.38 4.51 -31.44
N LYS A 265 -6.42 4.78 -30.13
CA LYS A 265 -5.49 5.65 -29.41
C LYS A 265 -4.20 4.94 -28.97
N LEU A 266 -4.29 3.70 -28.49
CA LEU A 266 -3.16 2.95 -27.94
C LEU A 266 -3.34 1.43 -28.08
N LYS A 267 -2.26 0.68 -27.89
CA LYS A 267 -2.26 -0.79 -27.91
C LYS A 267 -2.24 -1.35 -26.49
N PHE A 268 -3.04 -2.38 -26.24
CA PHE A 268 -3.02 -3.09 -24.97
C PHE A 268 -2.12 -4.32 -25.12
N VAL A 269 -1.23 -4.53 -24.13
CA VAL A 269 -0.34 -5.69 -24.09
C VAL A 269 -0.46 -6.32 -22.71
N PHE A 270 -1.03 -7.52 -22.65
CA PHE A 270 -1.20 -8.25 -21.40
C PHE A 270 0.04 -9.13 -21.19
N ILE A 271 0.72 -8.94 -20.07
CA ILE A 271 1.85 -9.76 -19.66
C ILE A 271 1.37 -10.67 -18.54
N SER A 272 1.46 -11.97 -18.75
CA SER A 272 1.17 -12.96 -17.72
C SER A 272 2.30 -13.97 -17.58
N HIS A 273 2.26 -14.77 -16.51
CA HIS A 273 3.34 -15.70 -16.21
C HIS A 273 2.86 -17.15 -16.17
N GLY A 274 3.81 -18.08 -16.25
CA GLY A 274 3.59 -19.52 -16.09
C GLY A 274 3.28 -20.21 -17.42
N GLU A 275 2.34 -21.15 -17.39
CA GLU A 275 2.02 -21.98 -18.57
C GLU A 275 1.05 -21.30 -19.54
N ILE A 276 1.16 -21.63 -20.82
CA ILE A 276 0.29 -21.09 -21.88
C ILE A 276 -1.16 -21.53 -21.68
N ASN A 277 -1.43 -22.78 -21.31
CA ASN A 277 -2.79 -23.32 -21.25
C ASN A 277 -3.71 -22.60 -20.23
N PRO A 278 -3.32 -22.43 -18.95
CA PRO A 278 -4.11 -21.65 -17.99
C PRO A 278 -4.37 -20.21 -18.46
N ASN A 279 -3.36 -19.58 -19.06
CA ASN A 279 -3.48 -18.22 -19.59
C ASN A 279 -4.40 -18.15 -20.81
N LYS A 280 -4.36 -19.15 -21.69
CA LYS A 280 -5.24 -19.26 -22.85
C LYS A 280 -6.69 -19.42 -22.44
N VAL A 281 -6.97 -20.24 -21.43
CA VAL A 281 -8.33 -20.43 -20.90
C VAL A 281 -8.90 -19.13 -20.32
N LYS A 282 -8.09 -18.38 -19.56
CA LYS A 282 -8.55 -17.17 -18.87
C LYS A 282 -8.57 -15.92 -19.75
N PHE A 283 -7.53 -15.73 -20.57
CA PHE A 283 -7.28 -14.49 -21.29
C PHE A 283 -7.42 -14.62 -22.82
N GLY A 284 -7.51 -15.84 -23.37
CA GLY A 284 -7.49 -16.07 -24.82
C GLY A 284 -8.59 -15.36 -25.61
N ASP A 285 -9.78 -15.20 -25.00
CA ASP A 285 -10.88 -14.43 -25.57
C ASP A 285 -11.01 -13.02 -24.96
N ALA A 286 -10.20 -12.69 -23.97
CA ALA A 286 -10.32 -11.45 -23.20
C ALA A 286 -9.44 -10.31 -23.74
N ALA A 287 -8.34 -10.64 -24.41
CA ALA A 287 -7.34 -9.68 -24.86
C ALA A 287 -6.76 -10.07 -26.22
N ARG A 288 -6.46 -9.08 -27.09
CA ARG A 288 -5.89 -9.34 -28.42
C ARG A 288 -4.42 -9.75 -28.35
N THR A 289 -3.67 -9.19 -27.42
CA THR A 289 -2.23 -9.47 -27.26
C THR A 289 -1.94 -9.91 -25.84
N VAL A 290 -1.73 -11.22 -25.66
CA VAL A 290 -1.34 -11.81 -24.38
C VAL A 290 0.01 -12.50 -24.57
N LEU A 291 1.00 -12.03 -23.83
CA LEU A 291 2.35 -12.58 -23.78
C LEU A 291 2.51 -13.34 -22.46
N VAL A 292 3.08 -14.54 -22.53
CA VAL A 292 3.25 -15.42 -21.38
C VAL A 292 4.73 -15.65 -21.13
N GLU A 293 5.26 -15.04 -20.08
CA GLU A 293 6.63 -15.24 -19.66
C GLU A 293 6.74 -16.53 -18.79
N PRO A 294 7.74 -17.40 -19.02
CA PRO A 294 7.92 -18.59 -18.18
C PRO A 294 8.18 -18.25 -16.71
N LYS A 295 8.89 -17.13 -16.49
CA LYS A 295 9.22 -16.51 -15.21
C LYS A 295 8.89 -15.03 -15.29
N ARG A 296 8.75 -14.37 -14.14
CA ARG A 296 8.33 -12.96 -14.04
C ARG A 296 9.44 -11.96 -14.39
N ASP A 297 10.38 -12.31 -15.27
CA ASP A 297 11.62 -11.58 -15.48
C ASP A 297 11.36 -10.16 -16.02
N PHE A 298 10.44 -10.02 -17.00
CA PHE A 298 10.09 -8.71 -17.54
C PHE A 298 9.26 -7.91 -16.54
N ALA A 299 8.25 -8.54 -15.91
CA ALA A 299 7.46 -7.90 -14.87
C ALA A 299 8.33 -7.37 -13.71
N GLU A 300 9.34 -8.12 -13.29
CA GLU A 300 10.29 -7.72 -12.24
C GLU A 300 11.18 -6.56 -12.70
N SER A 301 11.65 -6.56 -13.96
CA SER A 301 12.51 -5.50 -14.51
C SER A 301 11.86 -4.12 -14.49
N VAL A 302 10.53 -4.06 -14.60
CA VAL A 302 9.76 -2.82 -14.53
C VAL A 302 9.10 -2.61 -13.17
N ASN A 303 9.48 -3.40 -12.14
CA ASN A 303 8.89 -3.41 -10.80
C ASN A 303 7.38 -3.71 -10.72
N ALA A 304 6.78 -4.35 -11.73
CA ALA A 304 5.41 -4.87 -11.70
C ALA A 304 5.31 -6.16 -10.85
N LYS A 305 5.60 -6.02 -9.55
CA LYS A 305 5.71 -7.13 -8.59
C LYS A 305 4.37 -7.82 -8.34
N TRP A 306 3.25 -7.09 -8.45
CA TRP A 306 1.92 -7.58 -8.09
C TRP A 306 0.97 -7.55 -9.28
N THR A 307 -0.15 -8.26 -9.19
CA THR A 307 -1.16 -8.34 -10.24
C THR A 307 -2.56 -8.09 -9.67
N PRO A 308 -3.42 -7.31 -10.34
CA PRO A 308 -3.18 -6.63 -11.61
C PRO A 308 -2.33 -5.37 -11.43
N THR A 309 -1.51 -5.04 -12.43
CA THR A 309 -0.73 -3.79 -12.48
C THR A 309 -0.75 -3.23 -13.90
N ALA A 310 -0.88 -1.91 -14.06
CA ALA A 310 -0.75 -1.25 -15.36
C ALA A 310 0.46 -0.31 -15.43
N LEU A 311 1.05 -0.22 -16.63
CA LEU A 311 2.15 0.70 -16.97
C LEU A 311 1.89 1.29 -18.36
N PHE A 312 1.87 2.61 -18.47
CA PHE A 312 1.72 3.31 -19.73
C PHE A 312 3.10 3.65 -20.32
N VAL A 313 3.27 3.37 -21.61
CA VAL A 313 4.48 3.60 -22.38
C VAL A 313 4.12 4.43 -23.61
N ASP A 314 4.88 5.48 -23.89
CA ASP A 314 4.63 6.37 -25.01
C ASP A 314 4.93 5.72 -26.37
N ALA A 315 4.73 6.47 -27.46
CA ALA A 315 4.94 5.97 -28.81
C ALA A 315 6.43 5.79 -29.18
N ASP A 316 7.34 6.37 -28.39
CA ASP A 316 8.79 6.28 -28.56
C ASP A 316 9.40 5.14 -27.73
N GLY A 317 8.59 4.48 -26.90
CA GLY A 317 8.99 3.33 -26.09
C GLY A 317 9.49 3.71 -24.71
N ASN A 318 9.26 4.94 -24.26
CA ASN A 318 9.61 5.38 -22.91
C ASN A 318 8.44 5.24 -21.94
N ILE A 319 8.78 4.96 -20.70
CA ILE A 319 7.83 4.86 -19.60
C ILE A 319 7.21 6.23 -19.36
N ALA A 320 5.89 6.32 -19.50
CA ALA A 320 5.13 7.55 -19.41
C ALA A 320 4.07 7.51 -18.28
N SER A 321 4.17 6.55 -17.36
CA SER A 321 3.43 6.61 -16.10
C SER A 321 4.18 5.95 -14.97
N HIS A 322 3.83 6.32 -13.73
CA HIS A 322 4.13 5.45 -12.59
C HIS A 322 3.33 4.15 -12.70
N ILE A 323 3.75 3.16 -11.93
CA ILE A 323 3.03 1.91 -11.78
C ILE A 323 1.64 2.16 -11.17
N ALA A 324 0.63 1.62 -11.83
CA ALA A 324 -0.74 1.59 -11.33
C ALA A 324 -1.06 0.17 -10.85
N ALA A 325 -0.68 -0.14 -9.60
CA ALA A 325 -0.96 -1.43 -8.98
C ALA A 325 -2.39 -1.47 -8.38
N GLY A 326 -3.13 -2.53 -8.71
CA GLY A 326 -4.51 -2.73 -8.25
C GLY A 326 -5.57 -2.05 -9.13
N ASP A 327 -6.81 -2.50 -8.97
CA ASP A 327 -7.98 -2.08 -9.76
C ASP A 327 -8.24 -0.57 -9.70
N ILE A 328 -8.18 0.04 -8.51
CA ILE A 328 -8.43 1.49 -8.34
C ILE A 328 -7.40 2.32 -9.11
N ALA A 329 -6.12 1.96 -9.02
CA ALA A 329 -5.04 2.67 -9.70
C ALA A 329 -5.16 2.55 -11.22
N ILE A 330 -5.46 1.34 -11.71
CA ILE A 330 -5.64 1.06 -13.14
C ILE A 330 -6.81 1.85 -13.71
N ARG A 331 -7.98 1.83 -13.05
CA ARG A 331 -9.16 2.60 -13.48
C ARG A 331 -8.84 4.09 -13.59
N ARG A 332 -8.15 4.65 -12.60
CA ARG A 332 -7.74 6.06 -12.63
C ARG A 332 -6.81 6.36 -13.80
N LEU A 333 -5.79 5.53 -14.03
CA LEU A 333 -4.85 5.70 -15.14
C LEU A 333 -5.59 5.67 -16.48
N VAL A 334 -6.48 4.70 -16.69
CA VAL A 334 -7.28 4.58 -17.91
C VAL A 334 -8.19 5.80 -18.12
N GLU A 335 -8.81 6.32 -17.07
CA GLU A 335 -9.62 7.55 -17.16
C GLU A 335 -8.78 8.78 -17.54
N GLN A 336 -7.56 8.90 -17.01
CA GLN A 336 -6.63 9.97 -17.41
C GLN A 336 -6.22 9.82 -18.88
N ILE A 337 -5.89 8.61 -19.32
CA ILE A 337 -5.55 8.30 -20.73
C ILE A 337 -6.73 8.63 -21.66
N ARG A 338 -7.96 8.29 -21.26
CA ARG A 338 -9.17 8.53 -22.06
C ARG A 338 -9.35 10.01 -22.39
N THR A 339 -9.07 10.89 -21.43
CA THR A 339 -9.32 12.33 -21.51
C THR A 339 -8.16 13.15 -22.07
N ARG A 340 -6.94 12.61 -22.10
CA ARG A 340 -5.76 13.26 -22.70
C ARG A 340 -5.65 13.03 -24.21
N ASP A 341 -4.95 13.94 -24.87
CA ASP A 341 -4.37 13.70 -26.18
C ASP A 341 -3.01 13.03 -25.99
N LEU A 342 -2.85 11.82 -26.56
CA LEU A 342 -1.65 11.01 -26.38
C LEU A 342 -0.53 11.41 -27.35
N ASN A 343 -0.77 12.39 -28.22
CA ASN A 343 0.24 12.94 -29.13
C ASN A 343 0.91 14.21 -28.58
N GLU A 344 0.55 14.64 -27.36
CA GLU A 344 1.20 15.76 -26.70
C GLU A 344 2.68 15.43 -26.42
N ASP A 345 3.56 16.41 -26.69
CA ASP A 345 4.96 16.33 -26.28
C ASP A 345 5.04 16.16 -24.76
N PHE A 346 5.92 15.26 -24.30
CA PHE A 346 6.12 14.98 -22.88
C PHE A 346 4.85 14.51 -22.15
N ILE A 347 4.05 13.64 -22.77
CA ILE A 347 2.90 13.03 -22.10
C ILE A 347 3.34 12.14 -20.94
N TYR A 348 2.75 12.32 -19.76
CA TYR A 348 2.96 11.42 -18.63
C TYR A 348 1.77 11.39 -17.65
N PHE A 349 1.68 10.32 -16.87
CA PHE A 349 0.63 10.07 -15.89
C PHE A 349 1.18 9.75 -14.51
N LEU A 350 0.82 10.58 -13.52
CA LEU A 350 1.25 10.40 -12.14
C LEU A 350 0.31 9.45 -11.39
N GLY A 351 0.91 8.60 -10.54
CA GLY A 351 0.19 7.65 -9.69
C GLY A 351 -0.62 8.28 -8.54
N LEU A 352 -1.20 7.43 -7.69
CA LEU A 352 -2.03 7.83 -6.55
C LEU A 352 -1.24 8.51 -5.42
N ASN A 353 0.04 8.16 -5.26
CA ASN A 353 0.83 8.52 -4.09
C ASN A 353 1.57 9.84 -4.26
N GLY A 354 0.92 10.99 -4.04
CA GLY A 354 1.61 12.27 -3.71
C GLY A 354 2.79 12.74 -4.58
N HIS A 355 3.01 12.17 -5.76
CA HIS A 355 4.20 12.43 -6.57
C HIS A 355 4.15 13.89 -7.00
N ARG A 356 5.19 14.64 -6.63
CA ARG A 356 5.31 16.03 -7.05
C ARG A 356 5.42 16.05 -8.56
N ARG A 357 4.81 17.04 -9.21
CA ARG A 357 4.92 17.16 -10.66
C ARG A 357 6.41 17.25 -11.04
N PRO A 358 6.91 16.35 -11.91
CA PRO A 358 8.28 16.39 -12.34
C PRO A 358 8.49 17.59 -13.28
N ASN A 359 9.75 18.01 -13.45
CA ASN A 359 10.09 19.13 -14.32
C ASN A 359 10.18 18.71 -15.81
N ILE A 360 9.59 17.58 -16.19
CA ILE A 360 9.56 17.10 -17.57
C ILE A 360 8.92 18.16 -18.47
N GLY A 361 9.56 18.44 -19.61
CA GLY A 361 9.14 19.45 -20.58
C GLY A 361 9.56 20.88 -20.23
N GLN A 362 10.21 21.10 -19.09
CA GLN A 362 10.73 22.42 -18.69
C GLN A 362 12.18 22.58 -19.16
N ALA A 363 12.52 23.79 -19.63
CA ALA A 363 13.90 24.17 -19.85
C ALA A 363 14.64 24.28 -18.52
N VAL A 364 15.91 23.86 -18.49
CA VAL A 364 16.76 24.02 -17.31
C VAL A 364 16.92 25.50 -16.99
N ALA A 365 16.67 25.90 -15.73
CA ALA A 365 16.80 27.28 -15.30
C ALA A 365 18.27 27.74 -15.33
N GLU A 366 18.51 29.00 -15.70
CA GLU A 366 19.85 29.59 -15.86
C GLU A 366 20.72 29.41 -14.61
N PHE A 367 21.98 29.00 -14.81
CA PHE A 367 22.98 28.86 -13.74
C PHE A 367 24.39 29.06 -14.28
N GLU A 368 25.30 29.46 -13.38
CA GLU A 368 26.73 29.51 -13.66
C GLU A 368 27.47 28.91 -12.47
N VAL A 369 28.28 27.88 -12.73
CA VAL A 369 29.05 27.12 -11.73
C VAL A 369 30.42 26.77 -12.33
N GLU A 370 31.38 26.46 -11.47
CA GLU A 370 32.73 26.05 -11.91
C GLU A 370 32.92 24.54 -11.68
N ASP A 371 33.56 23.88 -12.63
CA ASP A 371 33.99 22.50 -12.47
C ASP A 371 35.28 22.41 -11.62
N ILE A 372 35.67 21.19 -11.26
CA ILE A 372 36.89 20.94 -10.48
C ILE A 372 38.19 21.36 -11.20
N GLU A 373 38.15 21.67 -12.50
CA GLU A 373 39.27 22.17 -13.29
C GLU A 373 39.25 23.71 -13.44
N GLY A 374 38.25 24.38 -12.86
CA GLY A 374 38.05 25.82 -12.95
C GLY A 374 37.40 26.28 -14.25
N ARG A 375 36.83 25.37 -15.05
CA ARG A 375 36.04 25.73 -16.23
C ARG A 375 34.64 26.12 -15.79
N LYS A 376 34.15 27.22 -16.36
CA LYS A 376 32.76 27.66 -16.16
C LYS A 376 31.82 26.77 -16.95
N ILE A 377 30.77 26.30 -16.29
CA ILE A 377 29.67 25.50 -16.84
C ILE A 377 28.36 26.24 -16.57
N THR A 378 27.51 26.29 -17.59
CA THR A 378 26.21 26.96 -17.61
C THR A 378 25.11 26.03 -18.08
N GLU A 379 23.85 26.46 -18.01
CA GLU A 379 22.72 25.69 -18.56
C GLU A 379 22.86 25.45 -20.07
N LYS A 380 23.57 26.32 -20.80
CA LYS A 380 23.80 26.20 -22.25
C LYS A 380 24.75 25.05 -22.58
N ASP A 381 25.62 24.68 -21.66
CA ASP A 381 26.55 23.56 -21.83
C ASP A 381 25.86 22.19 -21.75
N LEU A 382 24.60 22.16 -21.31
CA LEU A 382 23.74 20.97 -21.30
C LEU A 382 23.03 20.72 -22.64
N ALA A 383 23.01 21.71 -23.53
CA ALA A 383 22.39 21.62 -24.86
C ALA A 383 23.35 21.04 -25.91
N GLY A 384 22.81 20.71 -27.09
CA GLY A 384 23.56 20.20 -28.25
C GLY A 384 23.85 18.70 -28.24
N ARG A 385 23.74 18.03 -27.09
CA ARG A 385 23.73 16.57 -26.95
C ARG A 385 22.88 16.18 -25.74
N THR A 386 22.22 15.03 -25.79
CA THR A 386 21.55 14.49 -24.60
C THR A 386 22.55 14.36 -23.45
N THR A 387 22.21 14.93 -22.29
CA THR A 387 23.07 15.01 -21.11
C THR A 387 22.37 14.41 -19.90
N LEU A 388 22.98 13.40 -19.30
CA LEU A 388 22.64 12.86 -17.99
C LEU A 388 23.27 13.76 -16.92
N VAL A 389 22.42 14.44 -16.16
CA VAL A 389 22.83 15.33 -15.06
C VAL A 389 22.61 14.57 -13.76
N ALA A 390 23.71 14.22 -13.08
CA ALA A 390 23.69 13.43 -11.86
C ALA A 390 24.15 14.26 -10.65
N PHE A 391 23.55 14.01 -9.49
CA PHE A 391 23.90 14.62 -8.21
C PHE A 391 24.36 13.54 -7.24
N SER A 392 25.53 13.75 -6.63
CA SER A 392 26.20 12.78 -5.78
C SER A 392 26.86 13.47 -4.60
N SER A 393 27.06 12.76 -3.50
CA SER A 393 27.84 13.24 -2.34
C SER A 393 28.93 12.24 -1.96
N PRO A 394 30.13 12.68 -1.55
CA PRO A 394 31.18 11.79 -1.04
C PRO A 394 30.82 11.12 0.29
N THR A 395 29.86 11.68 1.06
CA THR A 395 29.43 11.11 2.35
C THR A 395 28.25 10.13 2.23
N CYS A 396 27.79 9.86 1.01
CA CYS A 396 26.62 9.05 0.72
C CYS A 396 27.02 7.62 0.29
N GLY A 397 26.53 6.60 1.02
CA GLY A 397 26.87 5.20 0.76
C GLY A 397 26.42 4.69 -0.62
N HIS A 398 25.23 5.08 -1.08
CA HIS A 398 24.73 4.73 -2.42
C HIS A 398 25.51 5.42 -3.55
N CYS A 399 26.06 6.60 -3.26
CA CYS A 399 26.85 7.38 -4.19
C CYS A 399 28.19 6.70 -4.49
N ALA A 400 28.78 5.97 -3.53
CA ALA A 400 29.96 5.15 -3.77
C ALA A 400 29.72 4.04 -4.81
N LYS A 401 28.56 3.37 -4.76
CA LYS A 401 28.15 2.37 -5.79
C LYS A 401 28.02 3.05 -7.16
N LEU A 402 27.33 4.18 -7.21
CA LEU A 402 27.13 4.96 -8.44
C LEU A 402 28.48 5.37 -9.06
N MET A 403 29.43 5.87 -8.27
CA MET A 403 30.75 6.28 -8.76
C MET A 403 31.55 5.12 -9.37
N GLY A 404 31.48 3.94 -8.75
CA GLY A 404 32.07 2.72 -9.32
C GLY A 404 31.46 2.36 -10.68
N GLN A 405 30.14 2.44 -10.80
CA GLN A 405 29.42 2.17 -12.05
C GLN A 405 29.72 3.21 -13.13
N ILE A 406 29.80 4.51 -12.76
CA ILE A 406 30.16 5.58 -13.70
C ILE A 406 31.54 5.33 -14.30
N ARG A 407 32.53 4.98 -13.48
CA ARG A 407 33.88 4.69 -13.98
C ARG A 407 33.92 3.51 -14.97
N ALA A 408 33.13 2.47 -14.71
CA ALA A 408 32.99 1.34 -15.62
C ALA A 408 32.31 1.75 -16.93
N TRP A 409 31.25 2.55 -16.83
CA TRP A 409 30.49 3.06 -17.97
C TRP A 409 31.33 3.98 -18.88
N GLU A 410 32.12 4.90 -18.33
CA GLU A 410 33.01 5.79 -19.10
C GLU A 410 34.04 5.03 -19.94
N SER A 411 34.39 3.81 -19.53
CA SER A 411 35.32 2.94 -20.26
C SER A 411 34.68 2.22 -21.45
N SER A 412 33.34 2.15 -21.49
CA SER A 412 32.55 1.45 -22.52
C SER A 412 31.57 2.38 -23.25
N GLN A 413 31.76 3.70 -23.12
CA GLN A 413 30.89 4.71 -23.70
C GLN A 413 31.01 4.72 -25.23
N THR A 414 29.86 4.84 -25.89
CA THR A 414 29.72 5.00 -27.35
C THR A 414 29.32 6.43 -27.71
N PRO A 415 29.45 6.85 -28.97
CA PRO A 415 28.96 8.16 -29.41
C PRO A 415 27.44 8.37 -29.24
N GLN A 416 26.67 7.29 -29.13
CA GLN A 416 25.21 7.34 -28.94
C GLN A 416 24.80 7.56 -27.48
N ASP A 417 25.69 7.23 -26.53
CA ASP A 417 25.43 7.41 -25.11
C ASP A 417 25.32 8.92 -24.76
N PRO A 418 24.56 9.30 -23.74
CA PRO A 418 24.48 10.70 -23.32
C PRO A 418 25.83 11.19 -22.76
N ARG A 419 26.03 12.52 -22.77
CA ARG A 419 27.08 13.15 -21.97
C ARG A 419 26.72 13.00 -20.50
N LEU A 420 27.69 12.79 -19.61
CA LEU A 420 27.46 12.77 -18.17
C LEU A 420 28.09 14.03 -17.53
N ILE A 421 27.35 14.67 -16.64
CA ILE A 421 27.84 15.76 -15.78
C ILE A 421 27.42 15.46 -14.35
N ILE A 422 28.37 15.58 -13.42
CA ILE A 422 28.19 15.20 -12.03
C ILE A 422 28.30 16.44 -11.14
N PHE A 423 27.28 16.69 -10.34
CA PHE A 423 27.27 17.72 -9.31
C PHE A 423 27.54 17.09 -7.95
N THR A 424 28.40 17.71 -7.15
CA THR A 424 28.81 17.23 -5.83
C THR A 424 28.94 18.37 -4.81
N ASP A 425 28.66 18.08 -3.55
CA ASP A 425 28.98 18.98 -2.43
C ASP A 425 30.39 18.74 -1.84
N GLY A 426 31.14 17.81 -2.42
CA GLY A 426 32.51 17.48 -2.05
C GLY A 426 33.54 18.56 -2.37
N LYS A 427 34.74 18.41 -1.82
CA LYS A 427 35.87 19.31 -2.09
C LYS A 427 36.53 18.96 -3.42
N ALA A 428 36.85 19.97 -4.23
CA ALA A 428 37.48 19.78 -5.55
C ALA A 428 38.75 18.90 -5.52
N ASP A 429 39.63 19.07 -4.53
CA ASP A 429 40.87 18.29 -4.40
C ASP A 429 40.62 16.79 -4.13
N GLU A 430 39.52 16.45 -3.47
CA GLU A 430 39.14 15.07 -3.16
C GLU A 430 38.46 14.42 -4.37
N GLU A 431 37.54 15.15 -5.02
CA GLU A 431 36.82 14.72 -6.21
C GLU A 431 37.76 14.47 -7.40
N ARG A 432 38.84 15.27 -7.54
CA ARG A 432 39.90 15.01 -8.54
C ARG A 432 40.53 13.63 -8.41
N LYS A 433 40.59 13.05 -7.21
CA LYS A 433 41.17 11.71 -6.99
C LYS A 433 40.29 10.58 -7.54
N LEU A 434 39.03 10.85 -7.88
CA LEU A 434 38.14 9.87 -8.49
C LEU A 434 38.56 9.51 -9.92
N GLY A 435 39.30 10.39 -10.61
CA GLY A 435 39.85 10.14 -11.94
C GLY A 435 38.79 9.88 -13.02
N LEU A 436 37.60 10.47 -12.87
CA LEU A 436 36.52 10.37 -13.86
C LEU A 436 36.81 11.28 -15.06
N ARG A 437 36.32 10.87 -16.24
CA ARG A 437 36.42 11.66 -17.49
C ARG A 437 35.33 12.72 -17.58
N SER A 438 34.19 12.47 -16.95
CA SER A 438 33.03 13.36 -16.93
C SER A 438 33.31 14.61 -16.09
N PRO A 439 32.84 15.80 -16.50
CA PRO A 439 32.95 17.01 -15.69
C PRO A 439 32.29 16.82 -14.33
N ILE A 440 33.05 17.12 -13.27
CA ILE A 440 32.56 17.16 -11.89
C ILE A 440 32.48 18.62 -11.46
N ILE A 441 31.31 19.03 -10.98
CA ILE A 441 30.96 20.40 -10.61
C ILE A 441 30.75 20.45 -9.10
N VAL A 442 31.43 21.40 -8.44
CA VAL A 442 31.25 21.62 -7.01
C VAL A 442 30.06 22.55 -6.80
N ASP A 443 28.92 21.99 -6.38
CA ASP A 443 27.71 22.72 -6.00
C ASP A 443 27.49 22.61 -4.50
N ALA A 444 28.23 23.42 -3.74
CA ALA A 444 28.18 23.43 -2.30
C ALA A 444 26.76 23.73 -1.78
N GLY A 445 26.16 22.75 -1.12
CA GLY A 445 24.79 22.82 -0.61
C GLY A 445 23.70 22.62 -1.66
N TYR A 446 24.05 22.09 -2.84
CA TYR A 446 23.09 21.66 -3.87
C TYR A 446 22.16 22.77 -4.36
N LYS A 447 22.68 23.99 -4.51
CA LYS A 447 21.88 25.16 -4.91
C LYS A 447 21.29 25.01 -6.31
N THR A 448 21.93 24.23 -7.17
CA THR A 448 21.45 23.96 -8.52
C THR A 448 20.50 22.77 -8.61
N ALA A 449 20.51 21.84 -7.65
CA ALA A 449 19.68 20.62 -7.69
C ALA A 449 18.18 20.92 -7.87
N ALA A 450 17.66 21.91 -7.14
CA ALA A 450 16.26 22.31 -7.22
C ALA A 450 15.84 22.79 -8.62
N LYS A 451 16.78 23.32 -9.42
CA LYS A 451 16.52 23.78 -10.80
C LYS A 451 16.21 22.61 -11.74
N PHE A 452 16.73 21.43 -11.42
CA PHE A 452 16.45 20.19 -12.13
C PHE A 452 15.31 19.38 -11.51
N GLY A 453 14.65 19.90 -10.47
CA GLY A 453 13.63 19.18 -9.73
C GLY A 453 14.19 18.12 -8.76
N MET A 454 15.51 18.11 -8.53
CA MET A 454 16.19 17.19 -7.61
C MET A 454 16.26 17.77 -6.19
N ARG A 455 16.17 16.88 -5.19
CA ARG A 455 16.16 17.25 -3.75
C ARG A 455 17.06 16.38 -2.88
N GLY A 456 17.71 15.38 -3.47
CA GLY A 456 18.57 14.45 -2.77
C GLY A 456 19.69 13.98 -3.69
N VAL A 457 20.62 13.24 -3.12
CA VAL A 457 21.84 12.76 -3.80
C VAL A 457 21.75 11.27 -4.11
N ALA A 458 22.62 10.82 -5.01
CA ALA A 458 22.37 9.66 -5.87
C ALA A 458 21.07 9.86 -6.66
N SER A 459 20.93 11.02 -7.30
CA SER A 459 19.80 11.31 -8.20
C SER A 459 20.28 11.77 -9.58
N ALA A 460 19.45 11.62 -10.60
CA ALA A 460 19.75 12.12 -11.94
C ALA A 460 18.52 12.43 -12.78
N VAL A 461 18.70 13.26 -13.81
CA VAL A 461 17.72 13.53 -14.88
C VAL A 461 18.40 13.51 -16.24
N LEU A 462 17.64 13.22 -17.30
CA LEU A 462 18.09 13.47 -18.67
C LEU A 462 17.61 14.83 -19.16
N VAL A 463 18.53 15.54 -19.79
CA VAL A 463 18.30 16.79 -20.52
C VAL A 463 18.57 16.52 -22.00
N ASN A 464 17.62 16.85 -22.87
CA ASN A 464 17.79 16.64 -24.31
C ASN A 464 18.67 17.73 -24.96
N GLU A 465 18.92 17.60 -26.25
CA GLU A 465 19.75 18.51 -27.05
C GLU A 465 19.25 19.97 -27.05
N LYS A 466 17.98 20.22 -26.70
CA LYS A 466 17.39 21.55 -26.60
C LYS A 466 17.53 22.17 -25.21
N GLY A 467 18.15 21.49 -24.25
CA GLY A 467 18.24 21.94 -22.86
C GLY A 467 16.94 21.73 -22.06
N ILE A 468 16.07 20.81 -22.51
CA ILE A 468 14.79 20.50 -21.85
C ILE A 468 14.94 19.22 -21.05
N ILE A 469 14.43 19.21 -19.82
CA ILE A 469 14.37 18.02 -18.96
C ILE A 469 13.34 17.06 -19.54
N VAL A 470 13.73 15.82 -19.82
CA VAL A 470 12.88 14.82 -20.49
C VAL A 470 12.50 13.63 -19.61
N THR A 471 13.08 13.53 -18.42
CA THR A 471 12.77 12.48 -17.44
C THR A 471 12.37 13.07 -16.10
N GLU A 472 11.71 12.27 -15.29
CA GLU A 472 11.63 12.51 -13.86
C GLU A 472 13.01 12.33 -13.22
N ALA A 473 13.18 12.88 -12.01
CA ALA A 473 14.36 12.65 -11.19
C ALA A 473 14.40 11.17 -10.75
N ALA A 474 15.34 10.41 -11.32
CA ALA A 474 15.67 9.09 -10.85
C ALA A 474 16.42 9.18 -9.52
N ILE A 475 16.09 8.31 -8.57
CA ILE A 475 16.77 8.23 -7.27
C ILE A 475 17.33 6.82 -7.08
N GLY A 476 18.59 6.74 -6.68
CA GLY A 476 19.33 5.51 -6.50
C GLY A 476 20.03 5.05 -7.79
N PRO A 477 21.15 4.31 -7.67
CA PRO A 477 21.96 3.96 -8.84
C PRO A 477 21.19 3.18 -9.91
N ASP A 478 20.33 2.24 -9.51
CA ASP A 478 19.63 1.36 -10.44
C ASP A 478 18.61 2.15 -11.29
N ASN A 479 17.89 3.10 -10.71
CA ASN A 479 16.97 3.99 -11.44
C ASN A 479 17.71 5.00 -12.33
N ILE A 480 18.87 5.50 -11.89
CA ILE A 480 19.70 6.41 -12.70
C ILE A 480 20.10 5.71 -14.01
N TRP A 481 20.58 4.47 -13.92
CA TRP A 481 20.97 3.70 -15.11
C TRP A 481 19.78 3.31 -15.98
N ALA A 482 18.60 3.12 -15.39
CA ALA A 482 17.38 2.89 -16.16
C ALA A 482 17.04 4.06 -17.10
N LEU A 483 17.36 5.32 -16.73
CA LEU A 483 17.15 6.48 -17.62
C LEU A 483 17.85 6.33 -18.97
N ILE A 484 18.95 5.57 -19.04
CA ILE A 484 19.75 5.40 -20.25
C ILE A 484 19.68 3.97 -20.82
N GLY A 485 18.66 3.19 -20.44
CA GLY A 485 18.41 1.85 -21.00
C GLY A 485 18.81 0.68 -20.10
N GLY A 486 19.49 0.92 -18.98
CA GLY A 486 20.14 -0.14 -18.21
C GLY A 486 21.28 -0.81 -18.99
N ARG A 487 22.36 -1.18 -18.31
CA ARG A 487 23.38 -2.08 -18.88
C ARG A 487 23.80 -3.09 -17.82
#